data_AF-A0A924VCD1-F1
#
_entry.id   AF-A0A924VCD1-F1
#
_cell.length_a   1.000
_cell.length_b   1.000
_cell.length_c   1.000
_cell.angle_alpha   90.00
_cell.angle_beta   90.00
_cell.angle_gamma   90.00
#
_symmetry.space_group_name_H-M   'P 1'
#
loop_
_entity.id
_entity.type
_entity.pdbx_description
1 polymer ?
#
loop_
_entity_poly.entity_id
_entity_poly.type
_entity_poly.pdbx_seq_one_letter_code
_entity_poly.pdbx_strand_id
1 'polypeptide(L)' 'MKPIWILDDDKSIRWVFEKALARTDLSFKTFSNVPEALNALMHEQPQVVVSDIRMPG' A
#
# COMPACT_ATOMS: atom_id res chain seq x y z
N MET A 1 -5.14 2.36 14.62
CA MET A 1 -6.07 2.12 13.49
C MET A 1 -5.39 1.17 12.51
N LYS A 2 -6.14 0.31 11.82
CA LYS A 2 -5.54 -0.57 10.80
C LYS A 2 -5.15 0.29 9.58
N PRO A 3 -3.94 0.15 9.03
CA PRO A 3 -3.51 1.00 7.92
C PRO A 3 -4.17 0.64 6.59
N ILE A 4 -4.21 1.60 5.68
CA ILE A 4 -4.51 1.37 4.26
C ILE A 4 -3.22 0.95 3.55
N TRP A 5 -3.28 -0.12 2.77
CA TRP A 5 -2.12 -0.61 2.02
C TRP A 5 -2.24 -0.27 0.55
N ILE A 6 -1.17 0.26 -0.03
CA ILE A 6 -1.07 0.59 -1.45
C ILE A 6 0.04 -0.25 -2.06
N LEU A 7 -0.30 -1.14 -2.98
CA LEU A 7 0.59 -2.04 -3.69
C LEU A 7 0.63 -1.59 -5.14
N ASP A 8 1.77 -1.05 -5.57
CA ASP A 8 1.95 -0.58 -6.94
C ASP A 8 3.45 -0.51 -7.26
N ASP A 9 3.86 -1.03 -8.41
CA ASP A 9 5.26 -1.01 -8.84
C ASP A 9 5.69 0.38 -9.37
N ASP A 10 4.75 1.22 -9.80
CA ASP A 10 5.00 2.60 -10.18
C ASP A 10 5.09 3.50 -8.94
N LYS A 11 6.31 4.02 -8.71
CA LYS A 11 6.58 4.99 -7.65
C LYS A 11 5.70 6.24 -7.74
N SER A 12 5.31 6.65 -8.95
CA SER A 12 4.50 7.83 -9.20
C SER A 12 3.09 7.66 -8.64
N ILE A 13 2.48 6.48 -8.83
CA ILE A 13 1.17 6.16 -8.27
C ILE A 13 1.24 6.11 -6.75
N ARG A 14 2.24 5.42 -6.18
CA ARG A 14 2.43 5.40 -4.71
C ARG A 14 2.58 6.80 -4.14
N TRP A 15 3.37 7.66 -4.77
CA TRP A 15 3.55 9.05 -4.35
C TRP A 15 2.24 9.85 -4.35
N VAL A 16 1.37 9.66 -5.35
CA VAL A 16 0.05 10.31 -5.40
C VAL A 16 -0.80 9.88 -4.20
N PHE A 17 -0.84 8.59 -3.89
CA PHE A 17 -1.56 8.08 -2.71
C PHE A 17 -0.98 8.62 -1.41
N GLU A 18 0.35 8.65 -1.26
CA GLU A 18 1.01 9.22 -0.08
C GLU A 18 0.59 10.68 0.13
N LYS A 19 0.58 11.50 -0.93
CA LYS A 19 0.15 12.90 -0.85
C LYS A 19 -1.33 13.06 -0.54
N ALA A 20 -2.18 12.21 -1.08
CA ALA A 20 -3.61 12.23 -0.81
C ALA A 20 -3.93 11.84 0.64
N LEU A 21 -3.31 10.74 1.13
CA LEU A 21 -3.56 10.19 2.46
C LEU A 21 -2.87 10.98 3.57
N ALA A 22 -1.72 11.62 3.30
CA ALA A 22 -1.04 12.49 4.27
C ALA A 22 -1.86 13.71 4.72
N ARG A 23 -2.95 14.05 4.01
CA ARG A 23 -3.89 15.12 4.40
C ARG A 23 -5.04 14.62 5.27
N THR A 24 -5.02 13.34 5.64
CA THR A 24 -6.05 12.66 6.43
C THR A 24 -5.43 12.05 7.68
N ASP A 25 -6.24 11.74 8.69
CA ASP A 25 -5.78 11.01 9.89
C ASP A 25 -5.68 9.49 9.66
N LEU A 26 -5.63 9.05 8.39
CA LEU A 26 -5.56 7.64 8.03
C LEU A 26 -4.11 7.18 7.99
N SER A 27 -3.77 6.16 8.79
CA SER A 27 -2.50 5.46 8.68
C SER A 27 -2.44 4.71 7.34
N PHE A 28 -1.30 4.74 6.66
CA PHE A 28 -1.10 4.04 5.41
C PHE A 28 0.30 3.45 5.29
N LYS A 29 0.46 2.47 4.39
CA LYS A 29 1.72 1.82 4.06
C LYS A 29 1.76 1.52 2.57
N THR A 30 2.91 1.74 1.93
CA THR A 30 3.09 1.50 0.50
C THR A 30 4.08 0.37 0.26
N PHE A 31 3.85 -0.42 -0.79
CA PHE A 31 4.66 -1.58 -1.17
C PHE A 31 4.92 -1.51 -2.67
N SER A 32 6.18 -1.71 -3.08
CA SER A 32 6.56 -1.70 -4.51
C SER A 32 6.45 -3.07 -5.18
N ASN A 33 6.24 -4.13 -4.40
CA ASN A 33 6.26 -5.50 -4.87
C ASN A 33 5.38 -6.39 -3.98
N VAL A 34 4.89 -7.49 -4.57
CA VAL A 34 3.98 -8.43 -3.93
C VAL A 34 4.63 -9.20 -2.77
N PRO A 35 5.87 -9.73 -2.87
CA PRO A 35 6.49 -10.49 -1.79
C PRO A 35 6.59 -9.72 -0.47
N GLU A 36 6.95 -8.44 -0.53
CA GLU A 36 7.02 -7.58 0.66
C GLU A 36 5.66 -7.41 1.33
N ALA A 37 4.61 -7.18 0.54
CA ALA A 37 3.25 -7.05 1.05
C ALA A 37 2.74 -8.37 1.65
N LEU A 38 3.00 -9.51 1.02
CA LEU A 38 2.63 -10.83 1.55
C LEU A 38 3.33 -11.13 2.87
N ASN A 39 4.62 -10.81 2.99
CA ASN A 39 5.36 -10.98 4.25
C ASN A 39 4.79 -10.09 5.38
N ALA A 40 4.41 -8.85 5.04
CA ALA A 40 3.73 -7.97 5.98
C ALA A 40 2.37 -8.53 6.40
N LEU A 41 1.59 -9.12 5.48
CA LEU A 41 0.27 -9.71 5.76
C LEU A 41 0.31 -10.81 6.82
N MET A 42 1.45 -11.50 6.98
CA MET A 42 1.61 -12.52 8.01
C MET A 42 1.64 -11.96 9.43
N HIS A 43 1.99 -10.68 9.59
CA HIS A 43 2.21 -10.04 10.90
C HIS A 43 1.22 -8.89 11.17
N GLU A 44 0.62 -8.33 10.13
CA GLU A 44 -0.21 -7.13 10.20
C GLU A 44 -1.44 -7.27 9.29
N GLN A 45 -2.59 -6.79 9.76
CA GLN A 45 -3.83 -6.82 9.00
C GLN A 45 -4.21 -5.40 8.52
N PRO A 46 -4.23 -5.13 7.20
CA PRO A 46 -4.71 -3.87 6.67
C PRO A 46 -6.21 -3.68 6.89
N GLN A 47 -6.66 -2.43 6.85
CA GLN A 47 -8.08 -2.10 6.77
C GLN A 47 -8.60 -2.29 5.35
N VAL A 48 -7.81 -1.82 4.37
CA VAL A 48 -8.12 -1.84 2.93
C VAL A 48 -6.80 -2.06 2.19
N VAL A 49 -6.87 -2.81 1.09
CA VAL A 49 -5.76 -3.00 0.15
C VAL A 49 -6.16 -2.39 -1.18
N VAL A 50 -5.31 -1.52 -1.72
CA VAL A 50 -5.37 -0.99 -3.08
C VAL A 50 -4.19 -1.59 -3.82
N SER A 51 -4.44 -2.31 -4.91
CA SER A 51 -3.40 -2.98 -5.69
C SER A 51 -3.54 -2.63 -7.16
N ASP A 52 -2.42 -2.40 -7.83
CA ASP A 52 -2.40 -2.48 -9.29
C ASP A 52 -2.63 -3.93 -9.75
N ILE A 53 -3.36 -4.06 -10.87
CA ILE A 53 -3.71 -5.35 -11.47
C ILE A 53 -2.51 -5.94 -12.21
N ARG A 54 -1.61 -5.08 -12.72
CA ARG A 54 -0.47 -5.47 -13.55
C ARG A 54 0.86 -5.39 -12.82
N MET A 55 0.85 -5.62 -11.51
CA MET A 55 2.10 -5.73 -10.78
C MET A 55 2.88 -6.97 -11.23
N PRO A 56 4.14 -6.82 -11.67
CA PRO A 56 5.02 -7.95 -11.87
C PRO A 56 5.25 -8.65 -10.53
N GLY A 57 5.05 -9.97 -10.51
CA GLY A 57 5.31 -10.85 -9.37
C GLY A 57 6.72 -11.42 -9.39
#